data_AF-A0A534U073-F1
#
_entry.id   AF-A0A534U073-F1
#
_cell.length_a   1.000
_cell.length_b   1.000
_cell.length_c   1.000
_cell.angle_alpha   90.00
_cell.angle_beta   90.00
_cell.angle_gamma   90.00
#
_symmetry.space_group_name_H-M   'P 1'
#
loop_
_entity.id
_entity.type
_entity.pdbx_description
1 polymer ?
#
loop_
_entity_poly.entity_id
_entity_poly.type
_entity_poly.pdbx_seq_one_letter_code
_entity_poly.pdbx_strand_id
1 'polypeptide(L)'
;FQARACRAHANCYENLPVFAALILAAVSSGKSAITDPLAMIAVYARMVQSTVHLISISQGAVAIRATFYTLQMLIMVLWAWRLLGA
;
A
#
# COMPACT_ATOMS: atom_id res chain seq x y z
N PHE A 1 -18.35 7.34 -13.21
CA PHE A 1 -17.82 6.12 -12.57
C PHE A 1 -16.58 5.59 -13.29
N GLN A 2 -16.65 5.34 -14.62
CA GLN A 2 -15.53 4.86 -15.45
C GLN A 2 -14.18 5.57 -15.21
N ALA A 3 -14.15 6.90 -15.27
CA ALA A 3 -12.91 7.65 -15.04
C ALA A 3 -12.30 7.45 -13.63
N ARG A 4 -13.14 7.23 -12.60
CA ARG A 4 -12.67 6.92 -11.24
C ARG A 4 -12.14 5.50 -11.14
N ALA A 5 -12.77 4.55 -11.81
CA ALA A 5 -12.30 3.17 -11.89
C ALA A 5 -10.93 3.08 -12.59
N CYS A 6 -10.74 3.76 -13.72
CA CYS A 6 -9.44 3.82 -14.41
C CYS A 6 -8.35 4.43 -13.52
N ARG A 7 -8.67 5.50 -12.77
CA ARG A 7 -7.70 6.12 -11.84
C ARG A 7 -7.38 5.25 -10.63
N ALA A 8 -8.37 4.57 -10.03
CA ALA A 8 -8.11 3.61 -8.97
C ALA A 8 -7.21 2.46 -9.46
N HIS A 9 -7.47 1.96 -10.67
CA HIS A 9 -6.68 0.91 -11.30
C HIS A 9 -5.23 1.36 -11.56
N ALA A 10 -5.04 2.55 -12.14
CA ALA A 10 -3.71 3.13 -12.35
C ALA A 10 -2.96 3.29 -11.02
N ASN A 11 -3.64 3.80 -9.99
CA ASN A 11 -3.03 3.96 -8.68
C ASN A 11 -2.54 2.61 -8.11
N CYS A 12 -3.34 1.54 -8.21
CA CYS A 12 -2.94 0.19 -7.82
C CYS A 12 -1.65 -0.23 -8.52
N TYR A 13 -1.57 -0.03 -9.83
CA TYR A 13 -0.41 -0.39 -10.66
C TYR A 13 0.86 0.42 -10.32
N GLU A 14 0.72 1.69 -9.95
CA GLU A 14 1.86 2.54 -9.57
C GLU A 14 2.50 2.12 -8.25
N ASN A 15 1.72 1.59 -7.31
CA ASN A 15 2.21 1.24 -5.97
C ASN A 15 2.63 -0.23 -5.83
N LEU A 16 2.09 -1.10 -6.69
CA LEU A 16 2.38 -2.53 -6.67
C LEU A 16 3.89 -2.86 -6.81
N PRO A 17 4.67 -2.21 -7.69
CA PRO A 17 6.09 -2.53 -7.86
C PRO A 17 6.90 -2.34 -6.57
N VAL A 18 6.67 -1.25 -5.83
CA VAL A 18 7.40 -0.96 -4.59
C VAL A 18 7.07 -2.00 -3.51
N PHE A 19 5.78 -2.29 -3.33
CA PHE A 19 5.32 -3.30 -2.38
C PHE A 19 5.89 -4.68 -2.73
N ALA A 20 5.75 -5.10 -4.00
CA ALA A 20 6.22 -6.40 -4.46
C ALA A 20 7.74 -6.53 -4.33
N ALA A 21 8.50 -5.49 -4.66
CA ALA A 21 9.96 -5.50 -4.52
C ALA A 21 10.40 -5.71 -3.07
N LEU A 22 9.74 -5.07 -2.09
CA LEU A 22 10.06 -5.24 -0.67
C LEU A 22 9.72 -6.65 -0.17
N ILE A 23 8.55 -7.18 -0.54
CA ILE A 23 8.17 -8.56 -0.18
C ILE A 23 9.13 -9.57 -0.81
N LEU A 24 9.45 -9.42 -2.11
CA LEU A 24 10.40 -10.30 -2.79
C LEU A 24 11.79 -10.23 -2.17
N ALA A 25 12.28 -9.04 -1.81
CA ALA A 25 13.54 -8.87 -1.11
C ALA A 25 13.54 -9.58 0.25
N ALA A 26 12.46 -9.45 1.02
CA ALA A 26 12.32 -10.12 2.31
C ALA A 26 12.32 -11.65 2.16
N VAL A 27 11.53 -12.19 1.23
CA VAL A 27 11.41 -13.64 0.99
C VAL A 27 12.72 -14.23 0.46
N SER A 28 13.32 -13.60 -0.56
CA SER A 28 14.58 -14.08 -1.16
C SER A 28 15.76 -14.02 -0.19
N SER A 29 15.74 -13.11 0.78
CA SER A 29 16.77 -12.99 1.83
C SER A 29 16.48 -13.83 3.07
N GLY A 30 15.40 -14.64 3.10
CA GLY A 30 15.00 -15.42 4.27
C GLY A 30 14.52 -14.57 5.48
N LYS A 31 14.12 -13.32 5.23
CA LYS A 31 13.77 -12.29 6.22
C LYS A 31 12.27 -11.97 6.24
N SER A 32 11.40 -12.92 5.85
CA SER A 32 9.94 -12.70 5.80
C SER A 32 9.33 -12.28 7.13
N ALA A 33 9.92 -12.71 8.26
CA ALA A 33 9.48 -12.32 9.59
C ALA A 33 9.44 -10.79 9.83
N ILE A 34 10.20 -10.00 9.06
CA ILE A 34 10.15 -8.53 9.09
C ILE A 34 8.84 -8.00 8.47
N THR A 35 8.36 -8.65 7.40
CA THR A 35 7.19 -8.21 6.63
C THR A 35 5.88 -8.84 7.11
N ASP A 36 5.91 -10.08 7.59
CA ASP A 36 4.72 -10.89 7.89
C ASP A 36 3.70 -10.20 8.82
N PRO A 37 4.10 -9.54 9.94
CA PRO A 37 3.13 -8.95 10.87
C PRO A 37 2.32 -7.78 10.28
N LEU A 38 2.90 -7.04 9.33
CA LEU A 38 2.28 -5.84 8.75
C LEU A 38 1.74 -6.08 7.33
N ALA A 39 2.01 -7.25 6.74
CA ALA A 39 1.66 -7.55 5.35
C ALA A 39 0.16 -7.41 5.09
N MET A 40 -0.66 -8.04 5.94
CA MET A 40 -2.12 -7.96 5.80
C MET A 40 -2.65 -6.54 6.05
N ILE A 41 -2.04 -5.79 6.97
CA ILE A 41 -2.43 -4.40 7.25
C ILE A 41 -2.20 -3.53 6.01
N ALA A 42 -1.04 -3.68 5.35
CA ALA A 42 -0.74 -2.95 4.11
C ALA A 42 -1.74 -3.29 2.97
N VAL A 43 -2.14 -4.57 2.86
CA VAL A 43 -3.15 -5.00 1.87
C VAL A 43 -4.53 -4.43 2.19
N TYR A 44 -4.99 -4.50 3.45
CA TYR A 44 -6.28 -3.94 3.83
C TYR A 44 -6.33 -2.42 3.68
N ALA A 45 -5.26 -1.72 4.05
CA ALA A 45 -5.14 -0.27 3.81
C ALA A 45 -5.35 0.05 2.33
N ARG A 46 -4.82 -0.79 1.44
CA ARG A 46 -4.98 -0.65 -0.02
C ARG A 46 -6.42 -0.87 -0.46
N MET A 47 -7.06 -1.93 0.02
CA MET A 47 -8.45 -2.25 -0.31
C MET A 47 -9.40 -1.12 0.12
N VAL A 48 -9.21 -0.58 1.33
CA VAL A 48 -10.03 0.53 1.83
C VAL A 48 -9.80 1.80 1.01
N GLN A 49 -8.54 2.14 0.70
CA GLN A 49 -8.20 3.32 -0.10
C GLN A 49 -8.85 3.26 -1.50
N SER A 50 -8.76 2.13 -2.20
CA SER A 50 -9.34 1.96 -3.53
C SER A 50 -10.87 2.00 -3.49
N THR A 51 -11.48 1.36 -2.49
CA THR A 51 -12.94 1.36 -2.30
C THR A 51 -13.47 2.77 -2.08
N VAL A 52 -12.84 3.54 -1.18
CA VAL A 52 -13.22 4.93 -0.93
C VAL A 52 -13.06 5.79 -2.19
N HIS A 53 -12.05 5.52 -3.03
CA HIS A 53 -11.81 6.27 -4.27
C HIS A 53 -12.92 6.08 -5.30
N LEU A 54 -13.43 4.85 -5.38
CA LEU A 54 -14.52 4.50 -6.30
C LEU A 54 -15.84 5.14 -5.87
N ILE A 55 -16.10 5.12 -4.55
CA ILE A 55 -17.36 5.59 -3.95
C ILE A 55 -17.47 7.12 -4.00
N SER A 56 -16.44 7.88 -3.59
CA SER A 56 -16.57 9.33 -3.40
C SER A 56 -15.30 10.13 -3.71
N ILE A 57 -15.52 11.39 -4.12
CA ILE A 57 -14.49 12.41 -4.35
C ILE A 57 -14.66 13.64 -3.44
N SER A 58 -15.53 13.55 -2.42
CA SER A 58 -15.71 14.63 -1.44
C SER A 58 -14.43 14.86 -0.62
N GLN A 59 -14.30 16.05 -0.02
CA GLN A 59 -13.15 16.41 0.82
C GLN A 59 -12.86 15.36 1.90
N GLY A 60 -13.90 14.87 2.61
CA GLY A 60 -13.75 13.81 3.60
C GLY A 60 -13.25 12.48 3.01
N ALA A 61 -13.73 12.09 1.83
CA ALA A 61 -13.26 10.88 1.16
C ALA A 61 -11.82 11.02 0.65
N VAL A 62 -11.39 12.22 0.26
CA VAL A 62 -9.98 12.50 -0.07
C VAL A 62 -9.11 12.35 1.18
N ALA A 63 -9.51 12.92 2.31
CA ALA A 63 -8.77 12.82 3.57
C ALA A 63 -8.61 11.36 4.03
N ILE A 64 -9.68 10.57 4.00
CA ILE A 64 -9.63 9.13 4.35
C ILE A 64 -8.60 8.38 3.49
N ARG A 65 -8.64 8.58 2.17
CA ARG A 65 -7.69 7.93 1.26
C ARG A 65 -6.25 8.36 1.49
N ALA A 66 -6.04 9.65 1.80
CA ALA A 66 -4.72 10.16 2.13
C ALA A 66 -4.18 9.47 3.39
N THR A 67 -5.01 9.27 4.43
CA THR A 67 -4.62 8.56 5.64
C THR A 67 -4.19 7.11 5.35
N PHE A 68 -4.98 6.35 4.61
CA PHE A 68 -4.63 4.96 4.27
C PHE A 68 -3.41 4.86 3.36
N TYR A 69 -3.24 5.82 2.42
CA TYR A 69 -2.05 5.90 1.59
C TYR A 69 -0.79 6.19 2.42
N THR A 70 -0.87 7.15 3.35
CA THR A 70 0.24 7.47 4.26
C THR A 70 0.60 6.27 5.14
N LEU A 71 -0.39 5.55 5.68
CA LEU A 71 -0.14 4.32 6.45
C LEU A 71 0.64 3.29 5.61
N GLN A 72 0.26 3.11 4.35
CA GLN A 72 0.95 2.18 3.44
C GLN A 72 2.41 2.63 3.19
N MET A 73 2.64 3.92 2.95
CA MET A 73 4.00 4.46 2.78
C MET A 73 4.86 4.26 4.03
N LEU A 74 4.31 4.48 5.23
CA LEU A 74 5.02 4.26 6.50
C LEU A 74 5.42 2.80 6.68
N ILE A 75 4.53 1.85 6.37
CA ILE A 75 4.84 0.42 6.43
C ILE A 75 5.97 0.06 5.46
N MET A 76 5.92 0.56 4.21
CA MET A 76 6.96 0.28 3.21
C MET A 76 8.32 0.89 3.58
N VAL A 77 8.34 2.12 4.12
CA VAL A 77 9.57 2.75 4.62
C VAL A 77 10.14 1.98 5.81
N LEU A 78 9.29 1.53 6.75
CA LEU A 78 9.71 0.71 7.87
C LEU A 78 10.34 -0.61 7.40
N TRP A 79 9.72 -1.30 6.43
CA TRP A 79 10.27 -2.52 5.86
C TRP A 79 11.60 -2.29 5.17
N ALA A 80 11.70 -1.26 4.33
CA ALA A 80 12.96 -0.91 3.67
C ALA A 80 14.08 -0.67 4.70
N TRP A 81 13.80 0.11 5.75
CA TRP A 81 14.77 0.39 6.80
C TRP A 81 15.20 -0.87 7.56
N ARG A 82 14.24 -1.74 7.92
CA ARG A 82 14.51 -2.99 8.63
C ARG A 82 15.26 -4.01 7.77
N LEU A 83 14.96 -4.09 6.48
CA LEU A 83 15.64 -5.00 5.55
C LEU A 83 17.07 -4.55 5.23
N LEU A 84 17.32 -3.24 5.18
CA LEU A 84 18.67 -2.69 4.98
C LEU A 84 19.57 -2.82 6.22
N GLY A 85 18.97 -2.82 7.41
CA GLY A 85 19.69 -2.96 8.68
C GLY A 85 19.83 -4.39 9.21
N ALA A 86 19.29 -5.39 8.51
CA ALA A 86 19.29 -6.81 8.88
C ALA A 86 20.15 -7.63 7.92
#